data_AF-A0A520I3A1-F1
#
_entry.id   AF-A0A520I3A1-F1
#
_cell.length_a   1.000
_cell.length_b   1.000
_cell.length_c   1.000
_cell.angle_alpha   90.00
_cell.angle_beta   90.00
_cell.angle_gamma   90.00
#
_symmetry.space_group_name_H-M   'P 1'
#
loop_
_entity.id
_entity.type
_entity.pdbx_description
1 polymer ?
#
loop_
_entity_poly.entity_id
_entity_poly.type
_entity_poly.pdbx_seq_one_letter_code
_entity_poly.pdbx_strand_id
1 'polypeptide(L)'
;MEKGDIDHAVQLFDSVHNDPSVKGSDFDLTKLVPEMAFSYLRMGEVYNCLSNHNSQSCIYPIQGGGLHRDPTGSSKAIELYEKILKRNPKDAEALWLMNIAYMTLNRYPDGVPKHYLLKNPYPETDQVLPFEDVAAGLKLNVNNTAGGVITEDFDNDGYLDIVTSAWGFGEELHYFRNNGNGSFSDLSKQSGLSTLTGSLNINHTDYNNDGLKDIFVLRGGWKGLLGNFHNSLMKNNGDGTFTEVTIQSGLLSAHPTQTATWNDFNNDGWVDLFIGNESFPDNPDLQHPCEFYINNQDGTFTNVAAQTKLDLRYFIKGVTSGDYNNDGWQDIFISAMGERILLENKGVKGKVPVFENVTEKAGLSKDPNSTFATWFFDYDNDGWEDIIACDYSFNSTLSSIAGSEALGINPEYKGQPVLYRNNGDGTFKNITKEAGLYKSVFAMGSSFGDIDNDGWLDMFFGTGNPNFDSLIPNRMFRNNGGKGFNEVTRSSRTGSLQKGHGVAFADLDNDGDQDMYVDLGGAYEG
;
A
#
# COMPACT_ATOMS: atom_id res chain seq x y z
N MET A 1 13.37 18.87 1.31
CA MET A 1 12.19 18.00 1.53
C MET A 1 12.34 16.67 0.83
N GLU A 2 12.50 16.63 -0.50
CA GLU A 2 12.61 15.36 -1.27
C GLU A 2 13.74 14.39 -0.85
N LYS A 3 14.70 14.85 -0.04
CA LYS A 3 15.80 14.04 0.51
C LYS A 3 15.64 13.71 1.99
N GLY A 4 14.46 13.93 2.59
CA GLY A 4 14.23 13.73 4.03
C GLY A 4 14.89 14.75 4.96
N ASP A 5 15.82 15.57 4.46
CA ASP A 5 16.48 16.61 5.28
C ASP A 5 15.53 17.78 5.56
N ILE A 6 14.74 17.62 6.62
CA ILE A 6 13.71 18.58 7.01
C ILE A 6 14.31 19.84 7.64
N ASP A 7 15.41 19.71 8.37
CA ASP A 7 16.11 20.82 9.01
C ASP A 7 16.70 21.76 7.97
N HIS A 8 17.38 21.21 6.96
CA HIS A 8 17.88 22.01 5.85
C HIS A 8 16.76 22.67 5.06
N ALA A 9 15.63 21.98 4.86
CA ALA A 9 14.48 22.56 4.17
C ALA A 9 13.91 23.77 4.93
N VAL A 10 13.69 23.64 6.24
CA VAL A 10 13.20 24.75 7.09
C VAL A 10 14.18 25.93 7.06
N GLN A 11 15.47 25.66 7.25
CA GLN A 11 16.51 26.70 7.21
C GLN A 11 16.58 27.42 5.86
N LEU A 12 16.50 26.67 4.77
CA LEU A 12 16.52 27.21 3.41
C LEU A 12 15.30 28.11 3.19
N PHE A 13 14.09 27.64 3.49
CA PHE A 13 12.89 28.43 3.28
C PHE A 13 12.86 29.68 4.17
N ASP A 14 13.31 29.61 5.42
CA ASP A 14 13.42 30.79 6.28
C ASP A 14 14.46 31.78 5.77
N SER A 15 15.59 31.31 5.25
CA SER A 15 16.63 32.17 4.68
C SER A 15 16.10 32.97 3.49
N VAL A 16 15.40 32.30 2.56
CA VAL A 16 14.78 32.93 1.39
C VAL A 16 13.66 33.88 1.80
N HIS A 17 12.81 33.46 2.74
CA HIS A 17 11.69 34.28 3.21
C HIS A 17 12.16 35.57 3.91
N ASN A 18 13.31 35.52 4.58
CA ASN A 18 13.85 36.65 5.35
C ASN A 18 14.82 37.53 4.59
N ASP A 19 15.34 37.09 3.43
CA ASP A 19 16.29 37.84 2.62
C ASP A 19 15.71 39.19 2.16
N PRO A 20 16.33 40.32 2.54
CA PRO A 20 15.89 41.65 2.11
C PRO A 20 15.90 41.84 0.58
N SER A 21 16.81 41.17 -0.14
CA SER A 21 16.89 41.24 -1.60
C SER A 21 15.72 40.55 -2.28
N VAL A 22 15.21 39.46 -1.68
CA VAL A 22 14.01 38.76 -2.17
C VAL A 22 12.75 39.56 -1.86
N LYS A 23 12.64 40.12 -0.64
CA LYS A 23 11.52 41.01 -0.27
C LYS A 23 11.40 42.26 -1.14
N GLY A 24 12.52 42.73 -1.70
CA GLY A 24 12.58 43.85 -2.63
C GLY A 24 12.48 43.48 -4.13
N SER A 25 12.24 42.20 -4.45
CA SER A 25 12.16 41.68 -5.82
C SER A 25 10.72 41.40 -6.27
N ASP A 26 10.55 40.99 -7.52
CA ASP A 26 9.27 40.54 -8.08
C ASP A 26 8.86 39.12 -7.62
N PHE A 27 9.67 38.47 -6.77
CA PHE A 27 9.37 37.14 -6.26
C PHE A 27 8.16 37.16 -5.32
N ASP A 28 7.13 36.40 -5.67
CA ASP A 28 5.92 36.26 -4.87
C ASP A 28 6.15 35.35 -3.66
N LEU A 29 6.63 35.94 -2.57
CA LEU A 29 6.83 35.28 -1.28
C LEU A 29 5.58 34.59 -0.74
N THR A 30 4.38 34.91 -1.25
CA THR A 30 3.15 34.24 -0.81
C THR A 30 3.10 32.77 -1.23
N LYS A 31 3.78 32.41 -2.32
CA LYS A 31 3.89 31.03 -2.81
C LYS A 31 4.83 30.16 -1.97
N LEU A 32 5.69 30.78 -1.17
CA LEU A 32 6.62 30.07 -0.28
C LEU A 32 5.97 29.64 1.04
N VAL A 33 4.91 30.35 1.47
CA VAL A 33 4.29 30.16 2.79
C VAL A 33 3.70 28.74 2.96
N PRO A 34 3.04 28.12 1.96
CA PRO A 34 2.57 26.73 2.08
C PRO A 34 3.72 25.74 2.33
N GLU A 35 4.80 25.83 1.54
CA GLU A 35 5.99 24.97 1.67
C GLU A 35 6.65 25.12 3.05
N MET A 36 6.72 26.36 3.57
CA MET A 36 7.20 26.62 4.92
C MET A 36 6.28 25.99 5.98
N ALA A 37 4.96 26.21 5.89
CA ALA A 37 3.99 25.69 6.85
C ALA A 37 4.08 24.17 6.95
N PHE A 38 4.12 23.52 5.78
CA PHE A 38 4.26 22.08 5.65
C PHE A 38 5.61 21.57 6.17
N SER A 39 6.73 22.23 5.84
CA SER A 39 8.06 21.85 6.34
C SER A 39 8.13 21.89 7.87
N TYR A 40 7.56 22.94 8.49
CA TYR A 40 7.50 23.05 9.94
C TYR A 40 6.61 21.97 10.57
N LEU A 41 5.51 21.60 9.92
CA LEU A 41 4.65 20.52 10.40
C LEU A 41 5.39 19.18 10.38
N ARG A 42 6.07 18.85 9.27
CA ARG A 42 6.92 17.65 9.15
C ARG A 42 8.10 17.66 10.12
N MET A 43 8.74 18.81 10.36
CA MET A 43 9.79 18.91 11.39
C MET A 43 9.24 18.53 12.77
N GLY A 44 8.03 19.00 13.10
CA GLY A 44 7.34 18.60 14.32
C GLY A 44 7.11 17.08 14.38
N GLU A 45 6.72 16.47 13.27
CA GLU A 45 6.50 15.03 13.15
C GLU A 45 7.80 14.21 13.33
N VAL A 46 8.89 14.57 12.64
CA VAL A 46 10.19 13.89 12.75
C VAL A 46 10.70 13.92 14.20
N TYR A 47 10.58 15.07 14.87
CA TYR A 47 11.09 15.22 16.23
C TYR A 47 10.23 14.51 17.28
N ASN A 48 8.93 14.34 17.04
CA ASN A 48 7.99 13.84 18.04
C ASN A 48 7.49 12.41 17.75
N CYS A 49 7.18 12.09 16.50
CA CYS A 49 6.71 10.77 16.10
C CYS A 49 7.84 9.78 15.80
N LEU A 50 8.96 10.23 15.22
CA LEU A 50 10.08 9.35 14.89
C LEU A 50 11.10 9.32 16.04
N SER A 51 11.65 10.49 16.40
CA SER A 51 12.72 10.57 17.44
C SER A 51 12.22 10.28 18.86
N ASN A 52 10.92 10.46 19.12
CA ASN A 52 10.28 10.22 20.42
C ASN A 52 9.09 9.26 20.30
N HIS A 53 9.22 8.26 19.41
CA HIS A 53 8.17 7.32 19.07
C HIS A 53 7.59 6.57 20.28
N ASN A 54 6.28 6.33 20.25
CA ASN A 54 5.54 5.42 21.11
C ASN A 54 4.30 4.91 20.36
N SER A 55 3.60 3.93 20.96
CA SER A 55 2.42 3.25 20.38
C SER A 55 1.23 4.15 19.97
N GLN A 56 1.24 5.43 20.34
CA GLN A 56 0.20 6.40 19.96
C GLN A 56 0.73 7.51 19.03
N SER A 57 2.01 7.49 18.69
CA SER A 57 2.64 8.49 17.83
C SER A 57 2.00 8.49 16.45
N CYS A 58 1.60 9.68 15.98
CA CYS A 58 1.08 9.89 14.64
C CYS A 58 -0.19 9.10 14.26
N ILE A 59 -0.92 8.58 15.26
CA ILE A 59 -2.24 7.96 15.05
C ILE A 59 -3.33 9.04 15.10
N TYR A 60 -4.19 9.08 14.07
CA TYR A 60 -5.33 9.98 14.00
C TYR A 60 -6.52 9.46 14.84
N PRO A 61 -7.22 10.33 15.59
CA PRO A 61 -6.85 11.70 15.91
C PRO A 61 -5.69 11.72 16.91
N ILE A 62 -4.76 12.66 16.74
CA ILE A 62 -3.59 12.75 17.62
C ILE A 62 -4.03 13.23 19.00
N GLN A 63 -3.78 12.38 20.00
CA GLN A 63 -4.16 12.62 21.40
C GLN A 63 -3.27 11.79 22.34
N GLY A 64 -3.40 12.03 23.65
CA GLY A 64 -2.74 11.20 24.66
C GLY A 64 -1.21 11.14 24.50
N GLY A 65 -0.67 9.93 24.33
CA GLY A 65 0.76 9.69 24.12
C GLY A 65 1.30 10.19 22.78
N GLY A 66 0.44 10.43 21.79
CA GLY A 66 0.81 10.96 20.47
C GLY A 66 1.04 12.48 20.44
N LEU A 67 0.78 13.19 21.55
CA LEU A 67 0.99 14.63 21.63
C LEU A 67 2.46 15.02 21.48
N HIS A 68 2.72 16.10 20.75
CA HIS A 68 4.08 16.58 20.53
C HIS A 68 4.65 17.20 21.81
N ARG A 69 5.81 16.71 22.24
CA ARG A 69 6.59 17.25 23.36
C ARG A 69 7.35 18.51 22.96
N ASP A 70 7.92 18.52 21.76
CA ASP A 70 8.46 19.72 21.13
C ASP A 70 7.36 20.40 20.30
N PRO A 71 6.82 21.54 20.77
CA PRO A 71 5.72 22.22 20.08
C PRO A 71 6.20 23.10 18.93
N THR A 72 7.51 23.25 18.70
CA THR A 72 8.09 24.26 17.82
C THR A 72 7.57 24.13 16.39
N GLY A 73 7.64 22.93 15.82
CA GLY A 73 7.17 22.65 14.46
C GLY A 73 5.69 22.95 14.28
N SER A 74 4.82 22.31 15.07
CA SER A 74 3.37 22.49 14.96
C SER A 74 2.91 23.91 15.29
N SER A 75 3.53 24.59 16.26
CA SER A 75 3.19 25.98 16.58
C SER A 75 3.52 26.92 15.42
N LYS A 76 4.67 26.71 14.76
CA LYS A 76 5.08 27.54 13.63
C LYS A 76 4.23 27.26 12.39
N ALA A 77 3.89 25.99 12.15
CA ALA A 77 2.97 25.59 11.11
C ALA A 77 1.61 26.28 11.26
N ILE A 78 1.04 26.30 12.48
CA ILE A 78 -0.23 27.00 12.76
C ILE A 78 -0.16 28.49 12.40
N GLU A 79 0.90 29.21 12.79
CA GLU A 79 1.06 30.64 12.42
C GLU A 79 1.04 30.85 10.91
N LEU A 80 1.66 29.95 10.15
CA LEU A 80 1.78 30.04 8.70
C LEU A 80 0.46 29.64 8.00
N TYR A 81 -0.21 28.58 8.45
CA TYR A 81 -1.53 28.22 7.96
C TYR A 81 -2.58 29.31 8.24
N GLU A 82 -2.52 29.99 9.38
CA GLU A 82 -3.42 31.12 9.65
C GLU A 82 -3.21 32.26 8.63
N LYS A 83 -1.98 32.51 8.16
CA LYS A 83 -1.72 33.49 7.09
C LYS A 83 -2.31 33.06 5.75
N ILE A 84 -2.26 31.77 5.43
CA ILE A 84 -2.87 31.20 4.22
C ILE A 84 -4.40 31.37 4.31
N LEU A 85 -5.00 30.97 5.43
CA LEU A 85 -6.44 31.00 5.66
C LEU A 85 -7.02 32.42 5.83
N LYS A 86 -6.21 33.42 6.18
CA LYS A 86 -6.63 34.84 6.12
C LYS A 86 -6.82 35.32 4.69
N ARG A 87 -6.07 34.77 3.73
CA ARG A 87 -6.16 35.12 2.29
C ARG A 87 -7.20 34.26 1.57
N ASN A 88 -7.20 32.97 1.86
CA ASN A 88 -8.14 31.99 1.32
C ASN A 88 -8.78 31.19 2.46
N PRO A 89 -9.89 31.66 3.07
CA PRO A 89 -10.53 30.96 4.19
C PRO A 89 -11.11 29.57 3.86
N LYS A 90 -11.16 29.20 2.57
CA LYS A 90 -11.69 27.93 2.08
C LYS A 90 -10.59 27.00 1.57
N ASP A 91 -9.32 27.32 1.85
CA ASP A 91 -8.20 26.46 1.48
C ASP A 91 -8.30 25.12 2.24
N ALA A 92 -8.73 24.08 1.54
CA ALA A 92 -9.06 22.79 2.14
C ALA A 92 -7.83 22.12 2.77
N GLU A 93 -6.69 22.20 2.08
CA GLU A 93 -5.41 21.67 2.57
C GLU A 93 -4.95 22.39 3.84
N ALA A 94 -4.93 23.73 3.83
CA ALA A 94 -4.53 24.49 5.01
C ALA A 94 -5.50 24.28 6.18
N LEU A 95 -6.80 24.13 5.93
CA LEU A 95 -7.78 23.77 6.97
C LEU A 95 -7.45 22.40 7.56
N TRP A 96 -7.21 21.39 6.73
CA TRP A 96 -6.87 20.04 7.15
C TRP A 96 -5.60 20.01 8.01
N LEU A 97 -4.48 20.46 7.44
CA LEU A 97 -3.16 20.40 8.08
C LEU A 97 -3.10 21.26 9.34
N MET A 98 -3.80 22.40 9.36
CA MET A 98 -3.90 23.20 10.58
C MET A 98 -4.62 22.44 11.69
N ASN A 99 -5.76 21.79 11.41
CA ASN A 99 -6.49 21.05 12.45
C ASN A 99 -5.65 19.89 13.01
N ILE A 100 -4.87 19.19 12.16
CA ILE A 100 -3.87 18.21 12.62
C ILE A 100 -2.83 18.85 13.54
N ALA A 101 -2.27 20.00 13.17
CA ALA A 101 -1.31 20.72 14.02
C ALA A 101 -1.92 21.19 15.36
N TYR A 102 -3.22 21.47 15.43
CA TYR A 102 -3.89 21.73 16.72
C TYR A 102 -4.07 20.47 17.56
N MET A 103 -4.30 19.30 16.94
CA MET A 103 -4.37 18.01 17.63
C MET A 103 -3.02 17.68 18.30
N THR A 104 -1.90 17.85 17.59
CA THR A 104 -0.56 17.58 18.14
C THR A 104 -0.24 18.37 19.42
N LEU A 105 -0.82 19.56 19.56
CA LEU A 105 -0.60 20.47 20.70
C LEU A 105 -1.66 20.34 21.80
N ASN A 106 -2.58 19.37 21.72
CA ASN A 106 -3.72 19.22 22.61
C ASN A 106 -4.62 20.46 22.67
N ARG A 107 -4.82 21.11 21.51
CA ARG A 107 -5.63 22.32 21.37
C ARG A 107 -6.86 22.09 20.48
N TYR A 108 -7.06 20.89 19.95
CA TYR A 108 -8.26 20.53 19.20
C TYR A 108 -9.34 19.95 20.14
N PRO A 109 -10.64 20.25 19.96
CA PRO A 109 -11.19 21.20 18.99
C PRO A 109 -11.23 22.65 19.52
N ASP A 110 -11.13 22.86 20.84
CA ASP A 110 -11.52 24.11 21.49
C ASP A 110 -10.60 25.31 21.20
N GLY A 111 -9.32 25.04 20.91
CA GLY A 111 -8.33 26.05 20.54
C GLY A 111 -8.35 26.44 19.07
N VAL A 112 -9.04 25.68 18.21
CA VAL A 112 -9.16 26.02 16.78
C VAL A 112 -10.15 27.19 16.63
N PRO A 113 -9.80 28.27 15.90
CA PRO A 113 -10.77 29.31 15.58
C PRO A 113 -12.02 28.72 14.92
N LYS A 114 -13.22 29.06 15.42
CA LYS A 114 -14.47 28.38 15.04
C LYS A 114 -14.73 28.32 13.54
N HIS A 115 -14.32 29.33 12.78
CA HIS A 115 -14.49 29.40 11.32
C HIS A 115 -13.47 28.56 10.54
N TYR A 116 -12.47 27.99 11.22
CA TYR A 116 -11.48 27.07 10.66
C TYR A 116 -11.58 25.63 11.23
N LEU A 117 -12.49 25.39 12.17
CA LEU A 117 -12.64 24.08 12.82
C LEU A 117 -13.27 23.07 11.85
N LEU A 118 -12.55 21.99 11.57
CA LEU A 118 -13.09 20.79 10.92
C LEU A 118 -13.61 19.84 11.99
N LYS A 119 -14.93 19.74 12.16
CA LYS A 119 -15.53 18.89 13.19
C LYS A 119 -15.58 17.44 12.73
N ASN A 120 -14.86 16.55 13.42
CA ASN A 120 -14.88 15.10 13.17
C ASN A 120 -14.69 14.77 11.67
N PRO A 121 -13.56 15.16 11.06
CA PRO A 121 -13.38 15.09 9.61
C PRO A 121 -13.42 13.66 9.06
N TYR A 122 -13.15 12.65 9.88
CA TYR A 122 -13.36 11.23 9.59
C TYR A 122 -14.36 10.64 10.58
N PRO A 123 -15.67 10.72 10.30
CA PRO A 123 -16.70 10.11 11.14
C PRO A 123 -16.69 8.59 10.98
N GLU A 124 -16.52 7.89 12.09
CA GLU A 124 -16.73 6.44 12.14
C GLU A 124 -18.21 6.08 12.12
N THR A 125 -18.52 4.92 11.55
CA THR A 125 -19.88 4.38 11.48
C THR A 125 -20.08 3.16 12.38
N ASP A 126 -19.01 2.62 12.96
CA ASP A 126 -19.02 1.54 13.95
C ASP A 126 -17.81 1.67 14.90
N GLN A 127 -17.65 0.76 15.87
CA GLN A 127 -16.52 0.74 16.81
C GLN A 127 -15.98 -0.69 16.97
N VAL A 128 -14.65 -0.82 17.04
CA VAL A 128 -13.96 -2.08 17.36
C VAL A 128 -12.98 -1.90 18.52
N LEU A 129 -12.41 -3.00 19.00
CA LEU A 129 -11.31 -2.94 19.97
C LEU A 129 -10.06 -2.33 19.29
N PRO A 130 -9.31 -1.49 20.02
CA PRO A 130 -8.11 -0.87 19.47
C PRO A 130 -6.96 -1.88 19.36
N PHE A 131 -6.20 -1.81 18.26
CA PHE A 131 -4.89 -2.43 18.18
C PHE A 131 -3.90 -1.72 19.10
N GLU A 132 -2.95 -2.47 19.65
CA GLU A 132 -1.79 -1.95 20.37
C GLU A 132 -0.52 -2.13 19.55
N ASP A 133 0.18 -1.04 19.26
CA ASP A 133 1.48 -1.13 18.58
C ASP A 133 2.55 -1.65 19.55
N VAL A 134 3.00 -2.87 19.27
CA VAL A 134 4.03 -3.61 20.01
C VAL A 134 5.35 -3.73 19.24
N ALA A 135 5.43 -3.19 18.01
CA ALA A 135 6.54 -3.44 17.08
C ALA A 135 7.89 -3.05 17.67
N ALA A 136 7.97 -1.91 18.37
CA ALA A 136 9.19 -1.45 19.02
C ALA A 136 9.66 -2.36 20.17
N GLY A 137 8.72 -2.93 20.94
CA GLY A 137 9.03 -3.87 22.01
C GLY A 137 9.56 -5.20 21.47
N LEU A 138 9.05 -5.62 20.31
CA LEU A 138 9.43 -6.84 19.59
C LEU A 138 10.65 -6.65 18.68
N LYS A 139 11.16 -5.41 18.53
CA LYS A 139 12.25 -5.02 17.62
C LYS A 139 11.95 -5.27 16.14
N LEU A 140 10.70 -5.14 15.77
CA LEU A 140 10.20 -5.25 14.40
C LEU A 140 10.17 -3.88 13.68
N ASN A 141 10.38 -2.78 14.40
CA ASN A 141 10.42 -1.43 13.86
C ASN A 141 11.78 -1.09 13.23
N VAL A 142 12.09 -1.75 12.12
CA VAL A 142 13.28 -1.43 11.30
C VAL A 142 13.01 -0.23 10.40
N ASN A 143 14.07 0.46 10.00
CA ASN A 143 13.98 1.56 9.04
C ASN A 143 14.18 1.00 7.63
N ASN A 144 13.17 1.16 6.78
CA ASN A 144 13.20 0.88 5.36
C ASN A 144 12.44 1.95 4.59
N THR A 145 12.72 2.10 3.29
CA THR A 145 11.76 2.72 2.37
C THR A 145 10.66 1.73 2.01
N ALA A 146 9.61 2.25 1.38
CA ALA A 146 8.45 1.48 0.90
C ALA A 146 8.79 0.03 0.48
N GLY A 147 8.10 -0.94 1.06
CA GLY A 147 8.28 -2.36 0.76
C GLY A 147 6.99 -3.16 0.80
N GLY A 148 7.14 -4.46 0.53
CA GLY A 148 6.13 -5.48 0.76
C GLY A 148 6.39 -6.22 2.08
N VAL A 149 5.37 -6.92 2.56
CA VAL A 149 5.45 -7.82 3.71
C VAL A 149 4.75 -9.12 3.36
N ILE A 150 5.29 -10.23 3.84
CA ILE A 150 4.66 -11.55 3.82
C ILE A 150 4.80 -12.17 5.20
N THR A 151 3.77 -12.92 5.59
CA THR A 151 3.73 -13.71 6.83
C THR A 151 3.45 -15.17 6.49
N GLU A 152 4.29 -16.08 6.96
CA GLU A 152 4.21 -17.51 6.68
C GLU A 152 5.11 -18.28 7.65
N ASP A 153 4.82 -19.55 7.89
CA ASP A 153 5.67 -20.47 8.67
C ASP A 153 6.82 -20.99 7.78
N PHE A 154 7.92 -20.24 7.68
CA PHE A 154 9.01 -20.55 6.75
C PHE A 154 9.89 -21.72 7.20
N ASP A 155 9.86 -22.09 8.49
CA ASP A 155 10.63 -23.22 9.01
C ASP A 155 9.78 -24.39 9.51
N ASN A 156 8.46 -24.34 9.28
CA ASN A 156 7.47 -25.35 9.64
C ASN A 156 7.45 -25.66 11.14
N ASP A 157 7.67 -24.64 11.99
CA ASP A 157 7.65 -24.79 13.45
C ASP A 157 6.29 -24.51 14.10
N GLY A 158 5.30 -24.11 13.29
CA GLY A 158 3.93 -23.82 13.67
C GLY A 158 3.68 -22.37 14.08
N TYR A 159 4.66 -21.48 13.92
CA TYR A 159 4.52 -20.05 14.19
C TYR A 159 4.79 -19.24 12.92
N LEU A 160 3.94 -18.23 12.67
CA LEU A 160 4.11 -17.37 11.51
C LEU A 160 5.29 -16.41 11.71
N ASP A 161 6.20 -16.40 10.75
CA ASP A 161 7.31 -15.47 10.66
C ASP A 161 6.94 -14.24 9.81
N ILE A 162 7.81 -13.22 9.81
CA ILE A 162 7.62 -12.01 9.01
C ILE A 162 8.83 -11.81 8.11
N VAL A 163 8.60 -11.61 6.81
CA VAL A 163 9.62 -11.10 5.88
C VAL A 163 9.17 -9.78 5.31
N THR A 164 10.05 -8.78 5.32
CA THR A 164 9.82 -7.46 4.71
C THR A 164 10.84 -7.17 3.62
N SER A 165 10.42 -6.35 2.65
CA SER A 165 11.28 -5.84 1.60
C SER A 165 11.46 -4.32 1.72
N ALA A 166 12.29 -3.74 0.85
CA ALA A 166 12.59 -2.32 0.87
C ALA A 166 12.99 -1.82 -0.53
N TRP A 167 12.40 -0.72 -1.01
CA TRP A 167 12.61 -0.19 -2.36
C TRP A 167 14.01 0.41 -2.60
N GLY A 168 14.70 0.80 -1.53
CA GLY A 168 16.01 1.45 -1.57
C GLY A 168 17.12 0.52 -2.07
N PHE A 169 18.09 1.05 -2.83
CA PHE A 169 19.17 0.25 -3.42
C PHE A 169 20.16 -0.33 -2.40
N GLY A 170 20.25 0.29 -1.22
CA GLY A 170 21.13 -0.15 -0.13
C GLY A 170 20.39 -0.80 1.02
N GLU A 171 19.08 -1.03 0.88
CA GLU A 171 18.23 -1.55 1.95
C GLU A 171 18.02 -3.04 1.76
N GLU A 172 18.20 -3.79 2.84
CA GLU A 172 18.15 -5.24 2.86
C GLU A 172 16.72 -5.75 3.10
N LEU A 173 16.43 -6.97 2.65
CA LEU A 173 15.26 -7.70 3.14
C LEU A 173 15.48 -8.08 4.60
N HIS A 174 14.41 -8.00 5.39
CA HIS A 174 14.42 -8.48 6.76
C HIS A 174 13.63 -9.77 6.92
N TYR A 175 14.16 -10.72 7.70
CA TYR A 175 13.49 -11.95 8.09
C TYR A 175 13.45 -12.06 9.61
N PHE A 176 12.27 -11.87 10.18
CA PHE A 176 11.99 -11.97 11.60
C PHE A 176 11.33 -13.31 11.88
N ARG A 177 12.11 -14.24 12.43
CA ARG A 177 11.62 -15.53 12.86
C ARG A 177 10.87 -15.42 14.18
N ASN A 178 9.68 -15.97 14.26
CA ASN A 178 8.91 -16.08 15.48
C ASN A 178 9.53 -17.15 16.40
N ASN A 179 9.72 -16.83 17.68
CA ASN A 179 10.32 -17.76 18.63
C ASN A 179 9.28 -18.60 19.39
N GLY A 180 7.97 -18.44 19.11
CA GLY A 180 6.88 -19.14 19.77
C GLY A 180 6.69 -18.78 21.26
N ASN A 181 7.25 -17.65 21.68
CA ASN A 181 7.22 -17.18 23.08
C ASN A 181 6.89 -15.68 23.20
N GLY A 182 6.25 -15.11 22.16
CA GLY A 182 5.94 -13.67 22.07
C GLY A 182 7.16 -12.80 21.75
N SER A 183 8.19 -13.36 21.08
CA SER A 183 9.35 -12.59 20.65
C SER A 183 9.83 -13.03 19.26
N PHE A 184 10.56 -12.15 18.58
CA PHE A 184 11.12 -12.39 17.26
C PHE A 184 12.65 -12.34 17.26
N SER A 185 13.25 -13.12 16.36
CA SER A 185 14.69 -13.13 16.07
C SER A 185 14.93 -12.64 14.65
N ASP A 186 15.77 -11.61 14.49
CA ASP A 186 16.23 -11.17 13.17
C ASP A 186 17.28 -12.16 12.62
N LEU A 187 16.86 -12.95 11.62
CA LEU A 187 17.69 -13.94 10.92
C LEU A 187 18.11 -13.49 9.52
N SER A 188 17.89 -12.22 9.15
CA SER A 188 18.09 -11.70 7.79
C SER A 188 19.44 -12.05 7.18
N LYS A 189 20.52 -11.92 7.98
CA LYS A 189 21.90 -12.23 7.54
C LYS A 189 22.18 -13.72 7.52
N GLN A 190 21.64 -14.47 8.49
CA GLN A 190 21.87 -15.90 8.58
C GLN A 190 21.14 -16.65 7.47
N SER A 191 19.94 -16.19 7.11
CA SER A 191 19.12 -16.78 6.07
C SER A 191 19.62 -16.49 4.65
N GLY A 192 20.46 -15.46 4.50
CA GLY A 192 20.98 -15.00 3.21
C GLY A 192 20.07 -13.98 2.49
N LEU A 193 18.87 -13.73 3.00
CA LEU A 193 17.90 -12.80 2.40
C LEU A 193 18.41 -11.35 2.41
N SER A 194 19.21 -10.96 3.41
CA SER A 194 19.73 -9.59 3.51
C SER A 194 20.69 -9.18 2.37
N THR A 195 21.08 -10.11 1.50
CA THR A 195 21.92 -9.84 0.33
C THR A 195 21.14 -9.23 -0.84
N LEU A 196 19.80 -9.33 -0.81
CA LEU A 196 18.92 -8.73 -1.81
C LEU A 196 18.56 -7.30 -1.42
N THR A 197 18.67 -6.39 -2.37
CA THR A 197 18.31 -4.98 -2.19
C THR A 197 17.49 -4.44 -3.36
N GLY A 198 16.84 -3.28 -3.17
CA GLY A 198 16.03 -2.63 -4.20
C GLY A 198 14.72 -3.36 -4.50
N SER A 199 14.14 -3.96 -3.48
CA SER A 199 13.01 -4.90 -3.52
C SER A 199 11.72 -4.22 -3.10
N LEU A 200 10.90 -3.83 -4.09
CA LEU A 200 9.68 -3.07 -3.83
C LEU A 200 8.58 -3.93 -3.22
N ASN A 201 8.44 -5.17 -3.67
CA ASN A 201 7.39 -6.07 -3.21
C ASN A 201 7.88 -7.52 -3.19
N ILE A 202 7.17 -8.38 -2.48
CA ILE A 202 7.51 -9.79 -2.25
C ILE A 202 6.25 -10.65 -2.22
N ASN A 203 6.36 -11.88 -2.69
CA ASN A 203 5.35 -12.92 -2.56
C ASN A 203 6.00 -14.20 -2.02
N HIS A 204 5.21 -15.10 -1.42
CA HIS A 204 5.67 -16.45 -1.12
C HIS A 204 4.84 -17.49 -1.89
N THR A 205 5.43 -18.65 -2.14
CA THR A 205 4.77 -19.82 -2.72
C THR A 205 5.62 -21.07 -2.49
N ASP A 206 5.06 -22.26 -2.57
CA ASP A 206 5.84 -23.50 -2.71
C ASP A 206 5.96 -23.82 -4.20
N TYR A 207 7.01 -23.31 -4.86
CA TYR A 207 7.06 -23.37 -6.34
C TYR A 207 7.43 -24.76 -6.86
N ASN A 208 7.99 -25.61 -6.00
CA ASN A 208 8.55 -26.91 -6.37
C ASN A 208 7.87 -28.10 -5.66
N ASN A 209 6.79 -27.83 -4.90
CA ASN A 209 6.02 -28.80 -4.13
C ASN A 209 6.87 -29.61 -3.13
N ASP A 210 7.91 -29.00 -2.53
CA ASP A 210 8.75 -29.64 -1.50
C ASP A 210 8.23 -29.43 -0.07
N GLY A 211 7.13 -28.68 0.09
CA GLY A 211 6.51 -28.37 1.37
C GLY A 211 7.19 -27.24 2.14
N LEU A 212 8.14 -26.53 1.50
CA LEU A 212 8.79 -25.35 2.06
C LEU A 212 8.35 -24.11 1.28
N LYS A 213 8.04 -23.05 2.00
CA LYS A 213 7.61 -21.80 1.39
C LYS A 213 8.84 -21.04 0.88
N ASP A 214 8.87 -20.80 -0.41
CA ASP A 214 9.88 -20.04 -1.14
C ASP A 214 9.43 -18.58 -1.28
N ILE A 215 10.38 -17.70 -1.60
CA ILE A 215 10.11 -16.25 -1.69
C ILE A 215 10.43 -15.74 -3.10
N PHE A 216 9.49 -15.03 -3.71
CA PHE A 216 9.69 -14.31 -4.95
C PHE A 216 9.78 -12.81 -4.70
N VAL A 217 10.87 -12.20 -5.14
CA VAL A 217 11.23 -10.81 -4.85
C VAL A 217 11.13 -9.98 -6.12
N LEU A 218 10.21 -9.00 -6.10
CA LEU A 218 9.85 -8.14 -7.22
C LEU A 218 10.63 -6.82 -7.17
N ARG A 219 11.29 -6.47 -8.28
CA ARG A 219 12.25 -5.36 -8.32
C ARG A 219 12.00 -4.40 -9.49
N GLY A 220 12.54 -3.20 -9.35
CA GLY A 220 12.58 -2.21 -10.43
C GLY A 220 11.32 -1.34 -10.60
N GLY A 221 10.19 -1.69 -10.00
CA GLY A 221 8.97 -0.88 -10.06
C GLY A 221 9.20 0.59 -9.64
N TRP A 222 8.53 1.51 -10.32
CA TRP A 222 8.65 2.96 -10.23
C TRP A 222 10.01 3.58 -10.63
N LYS A 223 10.99 2.79 -11.06
CA LYS A 223 12.34 3.32 -11.37
C LYS A 223 12.55 3.68 -12.84
N GLY A 224 11.55 3.46 -13.72
CA GLY A 224 11.60 3.84 -15.13
C GLY A 224 12.86 3.28 -15.83
N LEU A 225 13.66 4.15 -16.46
CA LEU A 225 14.90 3.76 -17.14
C LEU A 225 15.93 3.10 -16.22
N LEU A 226 15.85 3.35 -14.90
CA LEU A 226 16.70 2.73 -13.90
C LEU A 226 16.12 1.41 -13.37
N GLY A 227 14.96 0.96 -13.84
CA GLY A 227 14.22 -0.18 -13.30
C GLY A 227 14.57 -1.55 -13.87
N ASN A 228 15.60 -1.65 -14.72
CA ASN A 228 16.05 -2.91 -15.33
C ASN A 228 16.79 -3.83 -14.33
N PHE A 229 16.12 -4.17 -13.23
CA PHE A 229 16.56 -5.17 -12.25
C PHE A 229 15.90 -6.50 -12.56
N HIS A 230 16.59 -7.59 -12.28
CA HIS A 230 15.95 -8.89 -12.33
C HIS A 230 15.11 -9.11 -11.07
N ASN A 231 14.04 -9.89 -11.17
CA ASN A 231 13.37 -10.45 -9.99
C ASN A 231 14.23 -11.57 -9.38
N SER A 232 13.99 -11.96 -8.14
CA SER A 232 14.68 -13.11 -7.52
C SER A 232 13.72 -14.17 -7.03
N LEU A 233 13.98 -15.43 -7.37
CA LEU A 233 13.35 -16.59 -6.73
C LEU A 233 14.31 -17.17 -5.69
N MET A 234 13.92 -17.11 -4.43
CA MET A 234 14.68 -17.58 -3.28
C MET A 234 14.10 -18.90 -2.80
N LYS A 235 14.80 -19.99 -3.11
CA LYS A 235 14.42 -21.34 -2.66
C LYS A 235 14.74 -21.49 -1.17
N ASN A 236 13.77 -21.92 -0.39
CA ASN A 236 13.97 -22.32 1.00
C ASN A 236 14.69 -23.68 1.05
N ASN A 237 15.79 -23.75 1.80
CA ASN A 237 16.61 -24.96 1.91
C ASN A 237 16.14 -25.89 3.04
N GLY A 238 15.21 -25.46 3.89
CA GLY A 238 14.69 -26.21 5.05
C GLY A 238 15.65 -26.25 6.25
N ASP A 239 16.73 -25.46 6.21
CA ASP A 239 17.72 -25.33 7.29
C ASP A 239 17.82 -23.90 7.83
N GLY A 240 16.80 -23.08 7.56
CA GLY A 240 16.74 -21.65 7.90
C GLY A 240 17.50 -20.75 6.94
N THR A 241 17.96 -21.27 5.79
CA THR A 241 18.63 -20.49 4.74
C THR A 241 17.89 -20.55 3.40
N PHE A 242 18.14 -19.54 2.56
CA PHE A 242 17.58 -19.42 1.22
C PHE A 242 18.67 -19.38 0.15
N THR A 243 18.41 -20.05 -0.98
CA THR A 243 19.29 -20.06 -2.16
C THR A 243 18.60 -19.35 -3.32
N GLU A 244 19.26 -18.36 -3.94
CA GLU A 244 18.73 -17.78 -5.17
C GLU A 244 18.84 -18.78 -6.34
N VAL A 245 17.70 -19.11 -6.94
CA VAL A 245 17.59 -20.07 -8.05
C VAL A 245 17.04 -19.45 -9.34
N THR A 246 16.93 -18.12 -9.41
CA THR A 246 16.35 -17.35 -10.53
C THR A 246 16.82 -17.78 -11.91
N ILE A 247 18.13 -18.01 -12.07
CA ILE A 247 18.73 -18.40 -13.35
C ILE A 247 18.40 -19.86 -13.65
N GLN A 248 18.56 -20.73 -12.66
CA GLN A 248 18.37 -22.17 -12.75
C GLN A 248 16.91 -22.53 -13.04
N SER A 249 15.97 -21.76 -12.47
CA SER A 249 14.53 -21.94 -12.69
C SER A 249 14.05 -21.36 -14.02
N GLY A 250 14.89 -20.61 -14.77
CA GLY A 250 14.50 -19.99 -16.03
C GLY A 250 13.68 -18.69 -15.86
N LEU A 251 13.67 -18.10 -14.67
CA LEU A 251 12.95 -16.86 -14.35
C LEU A 251 13.81 -15.59 -14.49
N LEU A 252 15.04 -15.69 -15.00
CA LEU A 252 15.89 -14.51 -15.22
C LEU A 252 15.25 -13.59 -16.28
N SER A 253 14.68 -12.49 -15.81
CA SER A 253 14.14 -11.41 -16.62
C SER A 253 14.35 -10.09 -15.92
N ALA A 254 14.66 -9.03 -16.67
CA ALA A 254 14.98 -7.70 -16.14
C ALA A 254 13.95 -6.68 -16.61
N HIS A 255 12.78 -6.69 -15.98
CA HIS A 255 11.68 -5.79 -16.23
C HIS A 255 11.19 -5.16 -14.91
N PRO A 256 10.94 -3.84 -14.87
CA PRO A 256 10.44 -3.19 -13.68
C PRO A 256 9.06 -3.71 -13.32
N THR A 257 8.90 -4.22 -12.11
CA THR A 257 7.63 -4.71 -11.59
C THR A 257 7.51 -4.47 -10.08
N GLN A 258 6.27 -4.58 -9.60
CA GLN A 258 5.93 -4.64 -8.19
C GLN A 258 4.84 -5.68 -7.90
N THR A 259 4.43 -6.48 -8.89
CA THR A 259 3.26 -7.33 -8.75
C THR A 259 3.37 -8.58 -9.62
N ALA A 260 3.01 -9.70 -9.01
CA ALA A 260 2.88 -10.99 -9.64
C ALA A 260 1.79 -11.78 -8.91
N THR A 261 1.30 -12.85 -9.55
CA THR A 261 0.42 -13.82 -8.90
C THR A 261 0.87 -15.23 -9.23
N TRP A 262 0.79 -16.10 -8.23
CA TRP A 262 1.08 -17.53 -8.30
C TRP A 262 -0.24 -18.30 -8.26
N ASN A 263 -0.48 -19.17 -9.24
CA ASN A 263 -1.66 -20.03 -9.22
C ASN A 263 -1.50 -21.19 -10.22
N ASP A 264 -2.26 -22.26 -10.07
CA ASP A 264 -2.26 -23.39 -11.02
C ASP A 264 -3.18 -23.06 -12.22
N PHE A 265 -2.66 -22.33 -13.20
CA PHE A 265 -3.46 -21.85 -14.33
C PHE A 265 -3.79 -22.94 -15.35
N ASN A 266 -3.09 -24.08 -15.31
CA ASN A 266 -3.27 -25.19 -16.23
C ASN A 266 -3.89 -26.44 -15.55
N ASN A 267 -4.21 -26.36 -14.26
CA ASN A 267 -4.78 -27.42 -13.41
C ASN A 267 -3.94 -28.71 -13.40
N ASP A 268 -2.60 -28.59 -13.37
CA ASP A 268 -1.68 -29.73 -13.35
C ASP A 268 -1.09 -30.06 -11.96
N GLY A 269 -1.49 -29.32 -10.93
CA GLY A 269 -1.06 -29.46 -9.54
C GLY A 269 0.22 -28.71 -9.20
N TRP A 270 0.74 -27.88 -10.12
CA TRP A 270 1.92 -27.05 -9.90
C TRP A 270 1.58 -25.58 -10.11
N VAL A 271 2.10 -24.73 -9.23
CA VAL A 271 1.89 -23.29 -9.35
C VAL A 271 2.68 -22.72 -10.53
N ASP A 272 1.96 -21.98 -11.37
CA ASP A 272 2.46 -21.17 -12.46
C ASP A 272 2.59 -19.70 -11.99
N LEU A 273 3.23 -18.85 -12.80
CA LEU A 273 3.53 -17.46 -12.43
C LEU A 273 3.12 -16.46 -13.53
N PHE A 274 2.32 -15.46 -13.17
CA PHE A 274 2.09 -14.28 -14.01
C PHE A 274 2.72 -13.04 -13.38
N ILE A 275 3.50 -12.28 -14.14
CA ILE A 275 4.18 -11.06 -13.71
C ILE A 275 3.64 -9.86 -14.50
N GLY A 276 3.12 -8.86 -13.78
CA GLY A 276 2.69 -7.59 -14.34
C GLY A 276 3.84 -6.59 -14.36
N ASN A 277 4.34 -6.26 -15.56
CA ASN A 277 5.45 -5.34 -15.74
C ASN A 277 4.99 -3.91 -16.05
N GLU A 278 5.85 -2.92 -15.75
CA GLU A 278 5.57 -1.50 -15.96
C GLU A 278 6.00 -1.06 -17.36
N SER A 279 5.05 -0.94 -18.29
CA SER A 279 5.28 -0.32 -19.60
C SER A 279 4.72 1.10 -19.67
N PHE A 280 5.38 1.98 -20.39
CA PHE A 280 4.87 3.30 -20.75
C PHE A 280 4.51 3.28 -22.25
N PRO A 281 3.23 3.13 -22.63
CA PRO A 281 2.83 2.91 -24.04
C PRO A 281 3.40 3.92 -25.03
N ASP A 282 3.55 5.18 -24.62
CA ASP A 282 4.05 6.27 -25.45
C ASP A 282 5.59 6.43 -25.44
N ASN A 283 6.31 5.58 -24.70
CA ASN A 283 7.76 5.61 -24.62
C ASN A 283 8.38 4.29 -25.12
N PRO A 284 9.04 4.28 -26.29
CA PRO A 284 9.63 3.07 -26.85
C PRO A 284 10.78 2.49 -26.01
N ASP A 285 11.44 3.30 -25.17
CA ASP A 285 12.54 2.87 -24.31
C ASP A 285 12.05 2.20 -23.01
N LEU A 286 10.74 2.23 -22.74
CA LEU A 286 10.11 1.70 -21.53
C LEU A 286 8.97 0.73 -21.89
N GLN A 287 9.28 -0.23 -22.78
CA GLN A 287 8.35 -1.28 -23.22
C GLN A 287 8.73 -2.61 -22.58
N HIS A 288 8.03 -2.95 -21.50
CA HIS A 288 8.28 -4.13 -20.67
C HIS A 288 7.07 -5.08 -20.75
N PRO A 289 7.11 -6.14 -21.59
CA PRO A 289 6.02 -7.11 -21.70
C PRO A 289 5.71 -7.73 -20.33
N CYS A 290 4.44 -7.98 -20.03
CA CYS A 290 4.09 -8.92 -18.98
C CYS A 290 4.62 -10.31 -19.30
N GLU A 291 4.79 -11.13 -18.26
CA GLU A 291 5.39 -12.44 -18.38
C GLU A 291 4.47 -13.49 -17.78
N PHE A 292 4.39 -14.65 -18.43
CA PHE A 292 3.53 -15.73 -18.01
C PHE A 292 4.28 -17.03 -18.13
N TYR A 293 4.54 -17.68 -17.01
CA TYR A 293 5.44 -18.80 -16.87
C TYR A 293 4.67 -20.04 -16.44
N ILE A 294 4.78 -21.10 -17.24
CA ILE A 294 4.25 -22.43 -16.88
C ILE A 294 5.35 -23.24 -16.19
N ASN A 295 5.01 -23.85 -15.07
CA ASN A 295 5.90 -24.73 -14.32
C ASN A 295 6.15 -26.03 -15.10
N ASN A 296 7.41 -26.38 -15.29
CA ASN A 296 7.79 -27.60 -16.00
C ASN A 296 7.79 -28.85 -15.09
N GLN A 297 7.47 -28.69 -13.80
CA GLN A 297 7.40 -29.75 -12.78
C GLN A 297 8.78 -30.35 -12.43
N ASP A 298 9.85 -29.61 -12.70
CA ASP A 298 11.24 -29.99 -12.43
C ASP A 298 12.04 -28.86 -11.78
N GLY A 299 11.33 -27.86 -11.24
CA GLY A 299 11.90 -26.65 -10.67
C GLY A 299 12.25 -25.57 -11.70
N THR A 300 11.92 -25.77 -12.97
CA THR A 300 12.09 -24.78 -14.05
C THR A 300 10.76 -24.29 -14.62
N PHE A 301 10.79 -23.16 -15.31
CA PHE A 301 9.63 -22.50 -15.90
C PHE A 301 9.81 -22.20 -17.39
N THR A 302 8.72 -22.21 -18.13
CA THR A 302 8.67 -21.81 -19.55
C THR A 302 7.80 -20.57 -19.72
N ASN A 303 8.37 -19.47 -20.22
CA ASN A 303 7.59 -18.27 -20.55
C ASN A 303 6.73 -18.50 -21.82
N VAL A 304 5.41 -18.45 -21.65
CA VAL A 304 4.41 -18.62 -22.70
C VAL A 304 3.62 -17.34 -22.99
N ALA A 305 4.00 -16.19 -22.43
CA ALA A 305 3.23 -14.93 -22.55
C ALA A 305 2.88 -14.56 -24.00
N ALA A 306 3.85 -14.62 -24.91
CA ALA A 306 3.61 -14.32 -26.32
C ALA A 306 2.70 -15.37 -27.00
N GLN A 307 2.77 -16.63 -26.59
CA GLN A 307 1.90 -17.70 -27.11
C GLN A 307 0.46 -17.53 -26.66
N THR A 308 0.24 -17.05 -25.43
CA THR A 308 -1.08 -16.79 -24.84
C THR A 308 -1.59 -15.38 -25.10
N LYS A 309 -0.79 -14.52 -25.75
CA LYS A 309 -1.05 -13.08 -25.95
C LYS A 309 -1.18 -12.29 -24.64
N LEU A 310 -0.53 -12.79 -23.60
CA LEU A 310 -0.45 -12.14 -22.30
C LEU A 310 0.83 -11.31 -22.14
N ASP A 311 1.61 -11.07 -23.19
CA ASP A 311 2.74 -10.14 -23.20
C ASP A 311 2.28 -8.67 -23.28
N LEU A 312 1.29 -8.32 -22.45
CA LEU A 312 0.64 -7.01 -22.40
C LEU A 312 1.64 -5.91 -22.02
N ARG A 313 1.40 -4.68 -22.48
CA ARG A 313 2.29 -3.53 -22.28
C ARG A 313 1.52 -2.33 -21.73
N TYR A 314 1.14 -2.45 -20.47
CA TYR A 314 0.51 -1.38 -19.68
C TYR A 314 1.40 -1.02 -18.49
N PHE A 315 1.12 0.11 -17.85
CA PHE A 315 1.75 0.45 -16.59
C PHE A 315 1.00 -0.28 -15.45
N ILE A 316 1.28 -1.56 -15.29
CA ILE A 316 0.58 -2.43 -14.33
C ILE A 316 1.03 -2.15 -12.91
N LYS A 317 0.06 -2.11 -11.99
CA LYS A 317 0.30 -1.86 -10.57
C LYS A 317 -0.23 -2.93 -9.63
N GLY A 318 -1.20 -3.72 -10.06
CA GLY A 318 -1.66 -4.89 -9.32
C GLY A 318 -2.09 -6.01 -10.26
N VAL A 319 -1.77 -7.25 -9.92
CA VAL A 319 -2.33 -8.45 -10.53
C VAL A 319 -2.82 -9.37 -9.43
N THR A 320 -3.95 -10.01 -9.66
CA THR A 320 -4.55 -11.00 -8.77
C THR A 320 -5.17 -12.11 -9.63
N SER A 321 -5.27 -13.31 -9.09
CA SER A 321 -5.95 -14.44 -9.76
C SER A 321 -6.94 -15.13 -8.84
N GLY A 322 -7.96 -15.73 -9.44
CA GLY A 322 -9.07 -16.39 -8.75
C GLY A 322 -10.08 -16.93 -9.77
N ASP A 323 -10.89 -17.90 -9.38
CA ASP A 323 -11.95 -18.50 -10.21
C ASP A 323 -13.23 -17.67 -10.07
N TYR A 324 -13.33 -16.56 -10.81
CA TYR A 324 -14.45 -15.63 -10.62
C TYR A 324 -15.77 -16.15 -11.19
N ASN A 325 -15.72 -17.14 -12.09
CA ASN A 325 -16.89 -17.68 -12.76
C ASN A 325 -17.27 -19.10 -12.28
N ASN A 326 -16.56 -19.63 -11.28
CA ASN A 326 -16.73 -20.96 -10.70
C ASN A 326 -16.64 -22.09 -11.74
N ASP A 327 -15.79 -21.94 -12.77
CA ASP A 327 -15.60 -22.95 -13.81
C ASP A 327 -14.41 -23.90 -13.56
N GLY A 328 -13.69 -23.68 -12.46
CA GLY A 328 -12.53 -24.44 -12.03
C GLY A 328 -11.22 -23.99 -12.67
N TRP A 329 -11.20 -22.93 -13.47
CA TRP A 329 -9.99 -22.35 -14.04
C TRP A 329 -9.67 -21.01 -13.40
N GLN A 330 -8.39 -20.81 -13.09
CA GLN A 330 -7.96 -19.58 -12.43
C GLN A 330 -7.87 -18.46 -13.47
N ASP A 331 -8.59 -17.37 -13.22
CA ASP A 331 -8.62 -16.17 -14.06
C ASP A 331 -7.62 -15.13 -13.56
N ILE A 332 -7.38 -14.08 -14.35
CA ILE A 332 -6.46 -13.01 -13.98
C ILE A 332 -7.16 -11.66 -14.08
N PHE A 333 -7.12 -10.88 -13.00
CA PHE A 333 -7.48 -9.47 -13.03
C PHE A 333 -6.22 -8.59 -12.91
N ILE A 334 -6.15 -7.56 -13.74
CA ILE A 334 -5.03 -6.62 -13.85
C ILE A 334 -5.53 -5.21 -13.57
N SER A 335 -4.89 -4.56 -12.62
CA SER A 335 -5.01 -3.16 -12.27
C SER A 335 -3.82 -2.39 -12.86
N ALA A 336 -4.08 -1.37 -13.67
CA ALA A 336 -3.05 -0.57 -14.34
C ALA A 336 -3.39 0.93 -14.33
N MET A 337 -2.40 1.76 -14.66
CA MET A 337 -2.64 3.19 -14.89
C MET A 337 -3.43 3.37 -16.19
N GLY A 338 -4.68 3.84 -16.07
CA GLY A 338 -5.61 4.10 -17.16
C GLY A 338 -6.35 2.87 -17.73
N GLU A 339 -6.08 1.66 -17.21
CA GLU A 339 -6.66 0.42 -17.74
C GLU A 339 -6.95 -0.58 -16.62
N ARG A 340 -7.96 -1.41 -16.84
CA ARG A 340 -8.30 -2.56 -15.99
C ARG A 340 -8.65 -3.71 -16.92
N ILE A 341 -8.11 -4.90 -16.65
CA ILE A 341 -8.24 -6.03 -17.57
C ILE A 341 -8.64 -7.27 -16.81
N LEU A 342 -9.75 -7.90 -17.21
CA LEU A 342 -10.14 -9.23 -16.78
C LEU A 342 -9.89 -10.24 -17.90
N LEU A 343 -9.06 -11.22 -17.61
CA LEU A 343 -8.67 -12.31 -18.50
C LEU A 343 -9.30 -13.61 -18.00
N GLU A 344 -10.30 -14.10 -18.73
CA GLU A 344 -10.97 -15.37 -18.45
C GLU A 344 -10.15 -16.54 -19.00
N ASN A 345 -9.85 -17.54 -18.18
CA ASN A 345 -9.16 -18.75 -18.57
C ASN A 345 -10.15 -19.76 -19.16
N LYS A 346 -10.03 -20.04 -20.46
CA LYS A 346 -10.91 -20.96 -21.21
C LYS A 346 -10.42 -22.41 -21.17
N GLY A 347 -9.56 -22.74 -20.21
CA GLY A 347 -8.86 -24.00 -20.09
C GLY A 347 -7.59 -24.08 -20.93
N VAL A 348 -7.14 -25.31 -21.22
CA VAL A 348 -5.81 -25.55 -21.82
C VAL A 348 -5.87 -26.07 -23.25
N LYS A 349 -4.86 -25.70 -24.04
CA LYS A 349 -4.51 -26.37 -25.30
C LYS A 349 -3.17 -27.08 -25.13
N GLY A 350 -3.22 -28.38 -24.82
CA GLY A 350 -2.04 -29.12 -24.36
C GLY A 350 -1.77 -28.76 -22.90
N LYS A 351 -0.59 -28.19 -22.60
CA LYS A 351 -0.24 -27.66 -21.26
C LYS A 351 -0.39 -26.13 -21.13
N VAL A 352 -0.75 -25.45 -22.21
CA VAL A 352 -0.75 -23.98 -22.23
C VAL A 352 -2.18 -23.46 -22.06
N PRO A 353 -2.45 -22.63 -21.03
CA PRO A 353 -3.74 -21.98 -20.83
C PRO A 353 -4.14 -21.09 -22.01
N VAL A 354 -5.44 -20.93 -22.22
CA VAL A 354 -6.03 -20.11 -23.27
C VAL A 354 -6.86 -19.02 -22.61
N PHE A 355 -6.41 -17.78 -22.69
CA PHE A 355 -7.11 -16.64 -22.10
C PHE A 355 -7.93 -15.85 -23.12
N GLU A 356 -9.07 -15.31 -22.66
CA GLU A 356 -9.91 -14.36 -23.37
C GLU A 356 -10.03 -13.07 -22.54
N ASN A 357 -9.82 -11.91 -23.16
CA ASN A 357 -10.09 -10.64 -22.48
C ASN A 357 -11.61 -10.39 -22.49
N VAL A 358 -12.22 -10.46 -21.30
CA VAL A 358 -13.67 -10.31 -21.10
C VAL A 358 -14.05 -9.00 -20.43
N THR A 359 -13.12 -8.08 -20.26
CA THR A 359 -13.31 -6.80 -19.54
C THR A 359 -14.60 -6.05 -19.93
N GLU A 360 -14.88 -5.93 -21.23
CA GLU A 360 -16.10 -5.26 -21.71
C GLU A 360 -17.36 -6.08 -21.40
N LYS A 361 -17.33 -7.40 -21.66
CA LYS A 361 -18.44 -8.32 -21.39
C LYS A 361 -18.77 -8.37 -19.89
N ALA A 362 -17.75 -8.32 -19.04
CA ALA A 362 -17.85 -8.31 -17.59
C ALA A 362 -18.35 -6.97 -17.04
N GLY A 363 -18.43 -5.92 -17.87
CA GLY A 363 -18.93 -4.60 -17.48
C GLY A 363 -17.90 -3.69 -16.80
N LEU A 364 -16.63 -4.09 -16.77
CA LEU A 364 -15.54 -3.40 -16.07
C LEU A 364 -14.96 -2.22 -16.88
N SER A 365 -15.18 -2.19 -18.20
CA SER A 365 -14.67 -1.12 -19.09
C SER A 365 -15.30 0.27 -18.87
N LYS A 366 -16.34 0.36 -18.02
CA LYS A 366 -17.06 1.61 -17.74
C LYS A 366 -16.32 2.54 -16.76
N ASP A 367 -15.30 2.03 -16.07
CA ASP A 367 -14.52 2.75 -15.06
C ASP A 367 -13.03 2.79 -15.46
N PRO A 368 -12.62 3.69 -16.38
CA PRO A 368 -11.26 3.72 -16.94
C PRO A 368 -10.26 4.47 -16.05
N ASN A 369 -10.46 4.48 -14.75
CA ASN A 369 -9.58 5.20 -13.83
C ASN A 369 -8.26 4.43 -13.62
N SER A 370 -7.18 5.16 -13.38
CA SER A 370 -5.92 4.54 -12.94
C SER A 370 -6.13 3.83 -11.62
N THR A 371 -5.72 2.57 -11.55
CA THR A 371 -5.85 1.76 -10.34
C THR A 371 -4.52 1.20 -9.88
N PHE A 372 -4.45 0.86 -8.59
CA PHE A 372 -3.25 0.37 -7.92
C PHE A 372 -3.48 -1.00 -7.29
N ALA A 373 -3.60 -1.06 -5.96
CA ALA A 373 -3.80 -2.29 -5.22
C ALA A 373 -5.12 -2.98 -5.64
N THR A 374 -5.10 -4.32 -5.80
CA THR A 374 -6.23 -5.09 -6.32
C THR A 374 -6.27 -6.51 -5.77
N TRP A 375 -7.47 -7.05 -5.57
CA TRP A 375 -7.70 -8.44 -5.14
C TRP A 375 -8.97 -9.03 -5.75
N PHE A 376 -8.94 -10.35 -5.92
CA PHE A 376 -10.14 -11.19 -5.87
C PHE A 376 -10.42 -11.55 -4.41
N PHE A 377 -11.69 -11.47 -4.03
CA PHE A 377 -12.17 -11.82 -2.68
C PHE A 377 -13.70 -11.90 -2.67
N ASP A 378 -14.29 -12.92 -2.04
CA ASP A 378 -15.73 -13.03 -1.76
C ASP A 378 -16.13 -12.20 -0.52
N TYR A 379 -16.57 -10.95 -0.71
CA TYR A 379 -16.83 -10.05 0.43
C TYR A 379 -18.14 -10.28 1.15
N ASP A 380 -19.11 -10.88 0.45
CA ASP A 380 -20.43 -11.17 0.97
C ASP A 380 -20.71 -12.66 1.21
N ASN A 381 -19.65 -13.49 1.17
CA ASN A 381 -19.67 -14.93 1.40
C ASN A 381 -20.75 -15.61 0.54
N ASP A 382 -21.00 -15.11 -0.67
CA ASP A 382 -22.03 -15.63 -1.58
C ASP A 382 -21.50 -16.74 -2.52
N GLY A 383 -20.21 -17.07 -2.40
CA GLY A 383 -19.52 -18.10 -3.16
C GLY A 383 -19.02 -17.64 -4.52
N TRP A 384 -19.02 -16.34 -4.79
CA TRP A 384 -18.47 -15.76 -6.01
C TRP A 384 -17.39 -14.74 -5.66
N GLU A 385 -16.21 -14.90 -6.25
CA GLU A 385 -15.13 -13.93 -6.05
C GLU A 385 -15.53 -12.55 -6.62
N ASP A 386 -15.52 -11.54 -5.75
CA ASP A 386 -15.67 -10.15 -6.11
C ASP A 386 -14.31 -9.52 -6.43
N ILE A 387 -14.32 -8.31 -6.99
CA ILE A 387 -13.08 -7.59 -7.29
C ILE A 387 -13.07 -6.29 -6.51
N ILE A 388 -11.97 -6.01 -5.83
CA ILE A 388 -11.64 -4.66 -5.39
C ILE A 388 -10.41 -4.18 -6.13
N ALA A 389 -10.45 -2.95 -6.65
CA ALA A 389 -9.23 -2.24 -7.01
C ALA A 389 -9.30 -0.76 -6.67
N CYS A 390 -8.18 -0.23 -6.22
CA CYS A 390 -8.11 1.09 -5.62
C CYS A 390 -7.79 2.15 -6.67
N ASP A 391 -8.65 3.16 -6.80
CA ASP A 391 -8.35 4.34 -7.61
C ASP A 391 -7.07 5.00 -7.11
N TYR A 392 -6.23 5.38 -8.05
CA TYR A 392 -4.95 6.04 -7.82
C TYR A 392 -4.79 7.26 -8.72
N SER A 393 -5.91 7.86 -9.07
CA SER A 393 -5.96 9.17 -9.69
C SER A 393 -5.84 10.26 -8.62
N PHE A 394 -5.12 11.34 -8.86
CA PHE A 394 -5.16 12.55 -8.02
C PHE A 394 -4.78 13.77 -8.87
N ASN A 395 -5.45 14.90 -8.62
CA ASN A 395 -5.21 16.18 -9.31
C ASN A 395 -4.84 17.32 -8.34
N SER A 396 -4.73 16.99 -7.06
CA SER A 396 -4.34 17.87 -5.95
C SER A 396 -3.67 17.03 -4.86
N THR A 397 -3.14 17.68 -3.83
CA THR A 397 -2.50 16.98 -2.71
C THR A 397 -3.52 16.14 -1.95
N LEU A 398 -3.08 15.04 -1.34
CA LEU A 398 -3.96 14.15 -0.59
C LEU A 398 -4.58 14.89 0.61
N SER A 399 -3.81 15.81 1.22
CA SER A 399 -4.27 16.71 2.28
C SER A 399 -5.40 17.66 1.83
N SER A 400 -5.34 18.18 0.61
CA SER A 400 -6.44 18.96 0.02
C SER A 400 -7.71 18.13 -0.15
N ILE A 401 -7.56 16.87 -0.57
CA ILE A 401 -8.67 15.95 -0.77
C ILE A 401 -9.30 15.57 0.58
N ALA A 402 -8.50 15.26 1.60
CA ALA A 402 -8.98 15.03 2.96
C ALA A 402 -9.69 16.25 3.55
N GLY A 403 -9.15 17.45 3.36
CA GLY A 403 -9.82 18.69 3.76
C GLY A 403 -11.15 18.91 3.03
N SER A 404 -11.23 18.54 1.76
CA SER A 404 -12.46 18.65 0.96
C SER A 404 -13.52 17.62 1.38
N GLU A 405 -13.11 16.38 1.68
CA GLU A 405 -13.96 15.33 2.29
C GLU A 405 -14.53 15.84 3.62
N ALA A 406 -13.66 16.36 4.50
CA ALA A 406 -14.04 16.90 5.81
C ALA A 406 -15.04 18.08 5.74
N LEU A 407 -14.97 18.89 4.68
CA LEU A 407 -15.87 20.02 4.47
C LEU A 407 -17.20 19.63 3.80
N GLY A 408 -17.31 18.41 3.26
CA GLY A 408 -18.49 17.95 2.53
C GLY A 408 -18.79 18.75 1.25
N ILE A 409 -17.80 19.46 0.69
CA ILE A 409 -17.99 20.40 -0.44
C ILE A 409 -17.88 19.74 -1.83
N ASN A 410 -18.19 18.45 -1.90
CA ASN A 410 -18.35 17.67 -3.13
C ASN A 410 -17.05 17.46 -3.90
N PRO A 411 -16.26 16.46 -3.49
CA PRO A 411 -15.03 16.06 -4.13
C PRO A 411 -15.37 15.14 -5.29
N GLU A 412 -14.76 15.35 -6.44
CA GLU A 412 -14.51 14.22 -7.32
C GLU A 412 -13.65 13.26 -6.49
N TYR A 413 -14.27 12.25 -5.85
CA TYR A 413 -13.57 11.32 -4.94
C TYR A 413 -12.64 10.46 -5.77
N LYS A 414 -11.52 11.07 -6.12
CA LYS A 414 -10.34 10.41 -6.60
C LYS A 414 -9.72 9.67 -5.42
N GLY A 415 -9.09 8.54 -5.70
CA GLY A 415 -8.43 7.75 -4.69
C GLY A 415 -9.35 6.83 -3.89
N GLN A 416 -10.58 6.58 -4.32
CA GLN A 416 -11.47 5.66 -3.60
C GLN A 416 -11.15 4.18 -3.91
N PRO A 417 -11.39 3.24 -2.99
CA PRO A 417 -11.48 1.84 -3.38
C PRO A 417 -12.69 1.67 -4.31
N VAL A 418 -12.59 0.76 -5.29
CA VAL A 418 -13.71 0.43 -6.17
C VAL A 418 -14.05 -1.04 -5.99
N LEU A 419 -15.21 -1.29 -5.38
CA LEU A 419 -15.73 -2.65 -5.13
C LEU A 419 -16.72 -3.04 -6.23
N TYR A 420 -16.37 -4.09 -6.94
CA TYR A 420 -17.16 -4.73 -7.97
C TYR A 420 -17.73 -6.04 -7.44
N ARG A 421 -19.03 -6.04 -7.17
CA ARG A 421 -19.72 -7.27 -6.82
C ARG A 421 -19.92 -8.14 -8.06
N ASN A 422 -19.60 -9.41 -7.95
CA ASN A 422 -19.89 -10.43 -8.95
C ASN A 422 -21.38 -10.75 -8.98
N ASN A 423 -22.01 -10.74 -10.16
CA ASN A 423 -23.43 -11.05 -10.30
C ASN A 423 -23.71 -12.55 -10.47
N GLY A 424 -22.67 -13.39 -10.53
CA GLY A 424 -22.76 -14.85 -10.77
C GLY A 424 -23.10 -15.23 -12.22
N ASP A 425 -23.09 -14.27 -13.14
CA ASP A 425 -23.36 -14.47 -14.57
C ASP A 425 -22.17 -14.07 -15.46
N GLY A 426 -20.99 -13.90 -14.85
CA GLY A 426 -19.77 -13.44 -15.49
C GLY A 426 -19.69 -11.92 -15.66
N THR A 427 -20.60 -11.17 -15.03
CA THR A 427 -20.59 -9.70 -15.01
C THR A 427 -20.45 -9.15 -13.60
N PHE A 428 -19.97 -7.91 -13.51
CA PHE A 428 -19.78 -7.21 -12.24
C PHE A 428 -20.64 -5.95 -12.15
N LYS A 429 -20.98 -5.59 -10.91
CA LYS A 429 -21.63 -4.32 -10.56
C LYS A 429 -20.74 -3.53 -9.61
N ASN A 430 -20.41 -2.30 -9.97
CA ASN A 430 -19.78 -1.35 -9.04
C ASN A 430 -20.78 -1.01 -7.92
N ILE A 431 -20.47 -1.41 -6.69
CA ILE A 431 -21.29 -1.18 -5.49
C ILE A 431 -20.57 -0.31 -4.45
N THR A 432 -19.49 0.37 -4.83
CA THR A 432 -18.62 1.14 -3.93
C THR A 432 -19.41 2.06 -2.98
N LYS A 433 -20.43 2.75 -3.50
CA LYS A 433 -21.24 3.67 -2.71
C LYS A 433 -22.22 2.95 -1.80
N GLU A 434 -22.89 1.94 -2.33
CA GLU A 434 -23.82 1.09 -1.60
C GLU A 434 -23.11 0.35 -0.45
N ALA A 435 -21.86 -0.05 -0.65
CA ALA A 435 -21.02 -0.74 0.31
C ALA A 435 -20.38 0.20 1.37
N GLY A 436 -20.65 1.52 1.33
CA GLY A 436 -20.07 2.46 2.30
C GLY A 436 -18.60 2.84 2.06
N LEU A 437 -18.04 2.43 0.92
CA LEU A 437 -16.62 2.58 0.55
C LEU A 437 -16.33 3.83 -0.30
N TYR A 438 -17.31 4.71 -0.52
CA TYR A 438 -17.16 5.95 -1.31
C TYR A 438 -16.40 7.02 -0.52
N LYS A 439 -15.11 6.77 -0.30
CA LYS A 439 -14.20 7.42 0.66
C LYS A 439 -12.80 7.49 0.06
N SER A 440 -12.05 8.58 0.29
CA SER A 440 -10.69 8.69 -0.24
C SER A 440 -9.68 7.88 0.59
N VAL A 441 -8.98 6.95 -0.08
CA VAL A 441 -7.91 6.10 0.50
C VAL A 441 -6.57 6.30 -0.22
N PHE A 442 -6.51 6.29 -1.56
CA PHE A 442 -5.25 6.24 -2.32
C PHE A 442 -4.37 5.05 -1.92
N ALA A 443 -4.98 3.86 -1.90
CA ALA A 443 -4.32 2.69 -1.35
C ALA A 443 -3.15 2.24 -2.22
N MET A 444 -1.94 2.31 -1.66
CA MET A 444 -0.73 1.72 -2.25
C MET A 444 -0.47 0.33 -1.68
N GLY A 445 -0.75 0.16 -0.39
CA GLY A 445 -0.86 -1.14 0.26
C GLY A 445 -2.27 -1.40 0.75
N SER A 446 -2.67 -2.66 0.78
CA SER A 446 -3.93 -3.10 1.38
C SER A 446 -3.82 -4.58 1.74
N SER A 447 -4.67 -5.01 2.65
CA SER A 447 -4.88 -6.43 2.94
C SER A 447 -6.23 -6.61 3.63
N PHE A 448 -6.62 -7.87 3.82
CA PHE A 448 -7.85 -8.28 4.47
C PHE A 448 -7.56 -9.16 5.67
N GLY A 449 -8.40 -9.07 6.70
CA GLY A 449 -8.33 -9.89 7.90
C GLY A 449 -9.64 -9.77 8.69
N ASP A 450 -10.03 -10.80 9.41
CA ASP A 450 -11.22 -10.79 10.27
C ASP A 450 -10.83 -10.28 11.67
N ILE A 451 -10.93 -8.98 11.91
CA ILE A 451 -10.34 -8.34 13.10
C ILE A 451 -11.16 -8.53 14.37
N ASP A 452 -12.37 -9.07 14.25
CA ASP A 452 -13.24 -9.36 15.40
C ASP A 452 -13.79 -10.78 15.41
N ASN A 453 -13.22 -11.65 14.56
CA ASN A 453 -13.54 -13.08 14.47
C ASN A 453 -15.03 -13.35 14.21
N ASP A 454 -15.69 -12.48 13.43
CA ASP A 454 -17.12 -12.59 13.12
C ASP A 454 -17.42 -13.41 11.84
N GLY A 455 -16.37 -13.88 11.16
CA GLY A 455 -16.42 -14.69 9.94
C GLY A 455 -16.48 -13.85 8.66
N TRP A 456 -16.29 -12.54 8.75
CA TRP A 456 -16.31 -11.63 7.61
C TRP A 456 -14.99 -10.87 7.51
N LEU A 457 -14.29 -11.01 6.39
CA LEU A 457 -13.03 -10.30 6.21
C LEU A 457 -13.26 -8.78 6.12
N ASP A 458 -12.50 -8.06 6.93
CA ASP A 458 -12.40 -6.60 6.97
C ASP A 458 -11.27 -6.11 6.07
N MET A 459 -11.16 -4.79 5.87
CA MET A 459 -10.19 -4.20 4.96
C MET A 459 -9.35 -3.11 5.63
N PHE A 460 -8.04 -3.18 5.45
CA PHE A 460 -7.13 -2.08 5.76
C PHE A 460 -6.54 -1.50 4.47
N PHE A 461 -6.52 -0.17 4.37
CA PHE A 461 -5.89 0.56 3.28
C PHE A 461 -4.75 1.45 3.79
N GLY A 462 -3.53 1.12 3.35
CA GLY A 462 -2.35 1.95 3.45
C GLY A 462 -2.43 3.09 2.43
N THR A 463 -2.72 4.29 2.93
CA THR A 463 -2.94 5.48 2.12
C THR A 463 -1.61 6.10 1.74
N GLY A 464 -1.45 6.57 0.50
CA GLY A 464 -0.19 7.17 0.11
C GLY A 464 -0.11 7.66 -1.33
N ASN A 465 0.93 8.45 -1.59
CA ASN A 465 1.44 8.75 -2.92
C ASN A 465 2.93 9.17 -2.81
N PRO A 466 3.63 9.50 -3.91
CA PRO A 466 5.03 9.95 -3.81
C PRO A 466 5.22 11.28 -3.07
N ASN A 467 4.22 12.17 -3.04
CA ASN A 467 4.37 13.52 -2.51
C ASN A 467 4.54 13.54 -0.98
N PHE A 468 5.38 14.45 -0.48
CA PHE A 468 5.58 14.63 0.96
C PHE A 468 4.35 15.26 1.65
N ASP A 469 3.53 16.03 0.95
CA ASP A 469 2.35 16.72 1.49
C ASP A 469 1.18 15.79 1.91
N SER A 470 1.34 14.48 1.72
CA SER A 470 0.36 13.45 2.08
C SER A 470 0.39 13.13 3.57
N LEU A 471 -0.41 13.87 4.34
CA LEU A 471 -0.61 13.67 5.77
C LEU A 471 -2.08 13.34 6.03
N ILE A 472 -2.52 12.17 5.58
CA ILE A 472 -3.88 11.66 5.73
C ILE A 472 -3.82 10.32 6.46
N PRO A 473 -4.86 9.93 7.21
CA PRO A 473 -4.82 8.69 7.96
C PRO A 473 -4.96 7.48 7.04
N ASN A 474 -4.22 6.42 7.34
CA ASN A 474 -4.57 5.07 6.91
C ASN A 474 -5.99 4.72 7.38
N ARG A 475 -6.72 3.87 6.65
CA ARG A 475 -8.15 3.65 6.92
C ARG A 475 -8.46 2.17 7.10
N MET A 476 -9.30 1.90 8.10
CA MET A 476 -9.79 0.56 8.43
C MET A 476 -11.30 0.50 8.30
N PHE A 477 -11.77 -0.55 7.64
CA PHE A 477 -13.17 -0.77 7.30
C PHE A 477 -13.60 -2.15 7.76
N ARG A 478 -14.51 -2.20 8.73
CA ARG A 478 -15.10 -3.44 9.22
C ARG A 478 -16.24 -3.90 8.31
N ASN A 479 -16.29 -5.16 7.92
CA ASN A 479 -17.39 -5.74 7.17
C ASN A 479 -18.66 -5.82 8.04
N ASN A 480 -19.82 -5.55 7.45
CA ASN A 480 -21.11 -5.54 8.12
C ASN A 480 -21.95 -6.75 7.70
N GLY A 481 -21.38 -7.93 7.82
CA GLY A 481 -22.03 -9.19 7.46
C GLY A 481 -22.42 -9.28 5.98
N GLY A 482 -21.51 -8.89 5.08
CA GLY A 482 -21.69 -8.92 3.62
C GLY A 482 -22.58 -7.81 3.06
N LYS A 483 -23.07 -6.88 3.90
CA LYS A 483 -23.95 -5.78 3.45
C LYS A 483 -23.19 -4.52 3.03
N GLY A 484 -21.88 -4.51 3.19
CA GLY A 484 -21.02 -3.34 3.04
C GLY A 484 -20.09 -3.20 4.23
N PHE A 485 -19.47 -2.02 4.36
CA PHE A 485 -18.40 -1.77 5.30
C PHE A 485 -18.65 -0.53 6.15
N ASN A 486 -18.18 -0.59 7.40
CA ASN A 486 -18.21 0.48 8.36
C ASN A 486 -16.80 1.03 8.60
N GLU A 487 -16.65 2.35 8.65
CA GLU A 487 -15.36 2.97 8.97
C GLU A 487 -15.09 2.90 10.47
N VAL A 488 -13.96 2.29 10.86
CA VAL A 488 -13.55 2.03 12.25
C VAL A 488 -12.13 2.51 12.58
N THR A 489 -11.53 3.29 11.67
CA THR A 489 -10.14 3.80 11.72
C THR A 489 -9.68 4.38 13.07
N ARG A 490 -10.54 5.09 13.80
CA ARG A 490 -10.17 5.76 15.06
C ARG A 490 -10.29 4.84 16.26
N SER A 491 -11.32 4.00 16.29
CA SER A 491 -11.59 3.02 17.34
C SER A 491 -10.58 1.87 17.29
N SER A 492 -10.22 1.43 16.10
CA SER A 492 -9.13 0.47 15.85
C SER A 492 -7.74 1.03 16.13
N ARG A 493 -7.57 2.36 16.19
CA ARG A 493 -6.27 3.06 16.28
C ARG A 493 -5.31 2.79 15.10
N THR A 494 -5.83 2.43 13.94
CA THR A 494 -5.01 2.16 12.76
C THR A 494 -4.82 3.37 11.84
N GLY A 495 -5.36 4.53 12.23
CA GLY A 495 -5.28 5.80 11.50
C GLY A 495 -3.90 6.48 11.47
N SER A 496 -2.81 5.74 11.25
CA SER A 496 -1.48 6.31 11.11
C SER A 496 -1.44 7.35 9.99
N LEU A 497 -0.86 8.52 10.27
CA LEU A 497 -0.69 9.60 9.29
C LEU A 497 0.53 9.42 8.37
N GLN A 498 1.32 8.36 8.60
CA GLN A 498 2.37 7.94 7.69
C GLN A 498 1.79 7.12 6.56
N LYS A 499 2.45 7.21 5.40
CA LYS A 499 2.05 6.46 4.21
C LYS A 499 2.15 4.96 4.49
N GLY A 500 1.09 4.21 4.17
CA GLY A 500 1.08 2.75 4.33
C GLY A 500 1.44 2.03 3.03
N HIS A 501 2.39 1.10 3.11
CA HIS A 501 2.78 0.17 2.03
C HIS A 501 2.42 -1.25 2.45
N GLY A 502 3.34 -2.23 2.38
CA GLY A 502 3.05 -3.63 2.68
C GLY A 502 2.21 -3.82 3.94
N VAL A 503 1.13 -4.59 3.82
CA VAL A 503 0.21 -4.93 4.92
C VAL A 503 0.07 -6.43 4.97
N ALA A 504 0.20 -7.02 6.15
CA ALA A 504 -0.15 -8.42 6.42
C ALA A 504 -1.03 -8.49 7.66
N PHE A 505 -2.12 -9.25 7.55
CA PHE A 505 -2.90 -9.73 8.69
C PHE A 505 -2.51 -11.19 8.97
N ALA A 506 -2.25 -11.50 10.23
CA ALA A 506 -1.85 -12.82 10.69
C ALA A 506 -2.05 -12.92 12.20
N ASP A 507 -2.35 -14.10 12.72
CA ASP A 507 -2.27 -14.38 14.17
C ASP A 507 -0.81 -14.65 14.54
N LEU A 508 -0.05 -13.60 14.83
CA LEU A 508 1.41 -13.65 14.98
C LEU A 508 1.82 -14.14 16.38
N ASP A 509 0.97 -14.03 17.39
CA ASP A 509 1.24 -14.57 18.72
C ASP A 509 0.46 -15.85 19.06
N ASN A 510 -0.36 -16.34 18.12
CA ASN A 510 -1.11 -17.61 18.16
C ASN A 510 -2.12 -17.64 19.30
N ASP A 511 -2.80 -16.51 19.55
CA ASP A 511 -3.82 -16.35 20.58
C ASP A 511 -5.26 -16.44 20.04
N GLY A 512 -5.41 -16.47 18.72
CA GLY A 512 -6.66 -16.63 17.99
C GLY A 512 -7.32 -15.32 17.56
N ASP A 513 -6.74 -14.16 17.84
CA ASP A 513 -7.11 -12.90 17.18
C ASP A 513 -6.15 -12.53 16.03
N GLN A 514 -6.49 -11.48 15.27
CA GLN A 514 -5.68 -11.05 14.14
C GLN A 514 -4.75 -9.92 14.57
N ASP A 515 -3.45 -10.12 14.38
CA ASP A 515 -2.46 -9.05 14.36
C ASP A 515 -2.36 -8.42 12.97
N MET A 516 -1.73 -7.25 12.91
CA MET A 516 -1.42 -6.58 11.67
C MET A 516 0.01 -6.04 11.68
N TYR A 517 0.78 -6.37 10.64
CA TYR A 517 2.04 -5.70 10.33
C TYR A 517 1.82 -4.69 9.19
N VAL A 518 2.27 -3.46 9.37
CA VAL A 518 2.19 -2.41 8.35
C VAL A 518 3.56 -1.78 8.15
N ASP A 519 4.07 -1.84 6.92
CA ASP A 519 5.21 -1.05 6.48
C ASP A 519 4.75 0.42 6.32
N LEU A 520 5.31 1.29 7.14
CA LEU A 520 5.00 2.72 7.18
C LEU A 520 6.19 3.52 6.70
N GLY A 521 5.95 4.41 5.72
CA GLY A 521 7.01 5.18 5.08
C GLY A 521 6.76 5.33 3.60
N GLY A 522 7.74 5.83 2.85
CA GLY A 522 7.60 6.01 1.41
C GLY A 522 8.89 5.76 0.65
N ALA A 523 8.91 6.10 -0.63
CA ALA A 523 10.09 5.97 -1.50
C ALA A 523 11.24 6.93 -1.13
N TYR A 524 10.99 7.88 -0.23
CA TYR A 524 11.98 8.86 0.22
C TYR A 524 12.19 8.69 1.72
N GLU A 525 13.44 8.72 2.14
CA GLU A 525 13.82 8.87 3.55
C GLU A 525 13.15 10.14 4.11
N GLY A 526 12.64 10.09 5.33
CA GLY A 526 11.84 11.16 5.93
C GLY A 526 11.70 11.05 7.43
#